data_AF-K2GU61-F1
#
_entry.id   AF-K2GU61-F1
#
_cell.length_a   1.000
_cell.length_b   1.000
_cell.length_c   1.000
_cell.angle_alpha   90.00
_cell.angle_beta   90.00
_cell.angle_gamma   90.00
#
_symmetry.space_group_name_H-M   'P 1'
#
loop_
_entity.id
_entity.type
_entity.pdbx_description
1 polymer ?
#
loop_
_entity_poly.entity_id
_entity_poly.type
_entity_poly.pdbx_seq_one_letter_code
_entity_poly.pdbx_strand_id
1 'polypeptide(L)'
;MEEKNSENNKEMQLENLLKKHKEFSSSKNIKVTKVNDNIFFVEKNWIWNVYIDKDCKPIINISAMRNQNGFKEKMYLAGFRELSINGNYHLYSITDIDSKTWNPIKWAKYIDSRSFQYYKAWESAILFDSRIFVKNSQQRLSDTNEFPEISLKLLDNQVKIWAVKIEDIELYHRNKQISENVFNGLLTILKSKILLQCSDLRFVYINQQITKKELDWYFARKRINKDLYDKCIESVFIRDRIVEEMRKINNVTQEYLKNIRN
;
A
#
# COMPACT_ATOMS: atom_id res chain seq x y z
N MET A 1 17.76 -29.16 -0.67
CA MET A 1 19.07 -28.65 -1.16
C MET A 1 18.95 -28.12 -2.59
N GLU A 2 18.12 -28.74 -3.45
CA GLU A 2 17.85 -28.28 -4.83
C GLU A 2 17.10 -26.94 -4.93
N GLU A 3 16.10 -26.68 -4.08
CA GLU A 3 15.36 -25.40 -4.08
C GLU A 3 16.25 -24.20 -3.76
N LYS A 4 17.12 -24.33 -2.76
CA LYS A 4 18.05 -23.26 -2.37
C LYS A 4 19.07 -22.95 -3.48
N ASN A 5 19.48 -23.96 -4.25
CA ASN A 5 20.32 -23.77 -5.44
C ASN A 5 19.56 -23.10 -6.59
N SER A 6 18.26 -23.40 -6.75
CA SER A 6 17.40 -22.75 -7.76
C SER A 6 17.15 -21.27 -7.46
N GLU A 7 16.92 -20.91 -6.20
CA GLU A 7 16.68 -19.52 -5.78
C GLU A 7 17.93 -18.66 -5.94
N ASN A 8 19.08 -19.14 -5.49
CA ASN A 8 20.36 -18.45 -5.68
C ASN A 8 20.66 -18.19 -7.16
N ASN A 9 20.28 -19.11 -8.06
CA ASN A 9 20.49 -18.96 -9.49
C ASN A 9 19.59 -17.84 -10.07
N LYS A 10 18.34 -17.70 -9.60
CA LYS A 10 17.43 -16.62 -10.04
C LYS A 10 17.92 -15.24 -9.58
N GLU A 11 18.38 -15.11 -8.34
CA GLU A 11 18.96 -13.85 -7.83
C GLU A 11 20.19 -13.44 -8.64
N MET A 12 21.12 -14.37 -8.91
CA MET A 12 22.29 -14.11 -9.75
C MET A 12 21.93 -13.70 -11.19
N GLN A 13 20.91 -14.33 -11.79
CA GLN A 13 20.43 -13.95 -13.12
C GLN A 13 19.91 -12.51 -13.14
N LEU A 14 19.09 -12.14 -12.16
CA LEU A 14 18.57 -10.78 -12.01
C LEU A 14 19.67 -9.76 -11.73
N GLU A 15 20.65 -10.09 -10.88
CA GLU A 15 21.84 -9.25 -10.67
C GLU A 15 22.58 -8.97 -11.97
N ASN A 16 22.80 -10.01 -12.78
CA ASN A 16 23.48 -9.89 -14.06
C ASN A 16 22.67 -9.08 -15.09
N LEU A 17 21.34 -9.22 -15.09
CA LEU A 17 20.45 -8.42 -15.92
C LEU A 17 20.47 -6.94 -15.50
N LEU A 18 20.37 -6.66 -14.20
CA LEU A 18 20.45 -5.30 -13.67
C LEU A 18 21.79 -4.65 -14.00
N LYS A 19 22.92 -5.36 -13.84
CA LYS A 19 24.25 -4.82 -14.22
C LYS A 19 24.34 -4.42 -15.71
N LYS A 20 23.52 -5.01 -16.59
CA LYS A 20 23.45 -4.64 -18.02
C LYS A 20 22.50 -3.47 -18.29
N HIS A 21 21.60 -3.16 -17.36
CA HIS A 21 20.65 -2.06 -17.50
C HIS A 21 21.35 -0.71 -17.30
N LYS A 22 21.05 0.29 -18.15
CA LYS A 22 21.75 1.59 -18.18
C LYS A 22 21.73 2.34 -16.84
N GLU A 23 20.65 2.18 -16.07
CA GLU A 23 20.48 2.81 -14.74
C GLU A 23 21.37 2.20 -13.65
N PHE A 24 21.85 0.97 -13.88
CA PHE A 24 22.54 0.14 -12.90
C PHE A 24 23.98 -0.22 -13.32
N SER A 25 24.33 -0.05 -14.60
CA SER A 25 25.60 -0.46 -15.20
C SER A 25 26.85 0.20 -14.62
N SER A 26 26.74 1.36 -13.97
CA SER A 26 27.84 2.02 -13.28
C SER A 26 28.12 1.49 -11.87
N SER A 27 27.33 0.52 -11.38
CA SER A 27 27.35 0.11 -9.98
C SER A 27 28.15 -1.17 -9.78
N LYS A 28 29.27 -1.07 -9.05
CA LYS A 28 30.12 -2.24 -8.74
C LYS A 28 29.45 -3.20 -7.75
N ASN A 29 28.58 -2.69 -6.87
CA ASN A 29 27.99 -3.45 -5.76
C ASN A 29 26.46 -3.41 -5.83
N ILE A 30 25.89 -4.29 -6.66
CA ILE A 30 24.45 -4.59 -6.67
C ILE A 30 24.27 -5.95 -6.01
N LYS A 31 23.38 -6.00 -5.03
CA LYS A 31 22.92 -7.24 -4.42
C LYS A 31 21.42 -7.36 -4.63
N VAL A 32 20.96 -8.53 -5.07
CA VAL A 32 19.55 -8.85 -5.19
C VAL A 32 19.20 -9.90 -4.14
N THR A 33 18.06 -9.74 -3.49
CA THR A 33 17.52 -10.73 -2.55
C THR A 33 16.06 -10.99 -2.87
N LYS A 34 15.70 -12.26 -3.06
CA LYS A 34 14.32 -12.70 -3.26
C LYS A 34 13.52 -12.43 -1.99
N VAL A 35 12.43 -11.71 -2.15
CA VAL A 35 11.50 -11.36 -1.06
C VAL A 35 10.27 -12.27 -1.13
N ASN A 36 9.82 -12.53 -2.36
CA ASN A 36 8.74 -13.46 -2.73
C ASN A 36 8.99 -13.90 -4.19
N ASP A 37 8.26 -14.89 -4.70
CA ASP A 37 8.34 -15.43 -6.07
C ASP A 37 8.34 -14.38 -7.18
N ASN A 38 7.72 -13.23 -6.94
CA ASN A 38 7.62 -12.15 -7.93
C ASN A 38 8.24 -10.83 -7.47
N ILE A 39 8.85 -10.76 -6.28
CA ILE A 39 9.37 -9.52 -5.70
C ILE A 39 10.80 -9.74 -5.24
N PHE A 40 11.68 -8.86 -5.67
CA PHE A 40 13.09 -8.87 -5.31
C PHE A 40 13.48 -7.52 -4.72
N PHE A 41 14.29 -7.55 -3.69
CA PHE A 41 14.92 -6.38 -3.10
C PHE A 41 16.28 -6.15 -3.74
N VAL A 42 16.52 -4.93 -4.21
CA VAL A 42 17.78 -4.52 -4.81
C VAL A 42 18.46 -3.52 -3.88
N GLU A 43 19.67 -3.85 -3.47
CA GLU A 43 20.55 -3.00 -2.69
C GLU A 43 21.73 -2.54 -3.57
N LYS A 44 21.89 -1.22 -3.72
CA LYS A 44 23.04 -0.62 -4.42
C LYS A 44 23.81 0.32 -3.49
N ASN A 45 25.10 0.04 -3.35
CA ASN A 45 26.03 0.82 -2.52
C ASN A 45 25.48 1.17 -1.12
N TRP A 46 24.66 0.29 -0.52
CA TRP A 46 24.01 0.48 0.79
C TRP A 46 23.04 1.68 0.91
N ILE A 47 22.77 2.40 -0.20
CA ILE A 47 22.00 3.66 -0.20
C ILE A 47 20.71 3.55 -1.04
N TRP A 48 20.75 2.76 -2.10
CA TRP A 48 19.62 2.56 -3.00
C TRP A 48 18.92 1.26 -2.65
N ASN A 49 17.70 1.39 -2.14
CA ASN A 49 16.84 0.29 -1.72
C ASN A 49 15.58 0.32 -2.59
N VAL A 50 15.46 -0.60 -3.54
CA VAL A 50 14.33 -0.65 -4.48
C VAL A 50 13.76 -2.06 -4.49
N TYR A 51 12.43 -2.17 -4.46
CA TYR A 51 11.76 -3.42 -4.81
C TYR A 51 11.46 -3.45 -6.30
N ILE A 52 11.81 -4.56 -6.94
CA ILE A 52 11.56 -4.82 -8.36
C ILE A 52 10.71 -6.08 -8.54
N ASP A 53 10.04 -6.19 -9.68
CA ASP A 53 9.43 -7.44 -10.12
C ASP A 53 10.46 -8.37 -10.80
N LYS A 54 10.01 -9.55 -11.20
CA LYS A 54 10.80 -10.55 -11.94
C LYS A 54 11.28 -10.08 -13.32
N ASP A 55 10.70 -9.02 -13.86
CA ASP A 55 11.08 -8.42 -15.15
C ASP A 55 12.00 -7.20 -14.95
N CYS A 56 12.57 -7.04 -13.74
CA CYS A 56 13.39 -5.91 -13.33
C CYS A 56 12.68 -4.54 -13.33
N LYS A 57 11.35 -4.50 -13.31
CA LYS A 57 10.61 -3.23 -13.25
C LYS A 57 10.52 -2.74 -11.80
N PRO A 58 10.80 -1.45 -11.55
CA PRO A 58 10.69 -0.89 -10.20
C PRO A 58 9.23 -0.88 -9.74
N ILE A 59 8.99 -1.44 -8.55
CA ILE A 59 7.71 -1.43 -7.85
C ILE A 59 7.71 -0.31 -6.81
N ILE A 60 8.73 -0.27 -5.93
CA ILE A 60 8.83 0.69 -4.83
C ILE A 60 10.26 1.21 -4.77
N ASN A 61 10.42 2.54 -4.84
CA ASN A 61 11.68 3.21 -4.56
C ASN A 61 11.66 3.79 -3.14
N ILE A 62 12.23 3.07 -2.18
CA ILE A 62 12.19 3.44 -0.76
C ILE A 62 12.87 4.79 -0.53
N SER A 63 14.03 5.01 -1.14
CA SER A 63 14.80 6.25 -0.94
C SER A 63 14.03 7.48 -1.45
N ALA A 64 13.36 7.38 -2.60
CA ALA A 64 12.51 8.45 -3.11
C ALA A 64 11.31 8.72 -2.19
N MET A 65 10.69 7.68 -1.66
CA MET A 65 9.54 7.81 -0.77
C MET A 65 9.88 8.41 0.59
N ARG A 66 11.02 8.02 1.20
CA ARG A 66 11.49 8.59 2.47
C ARG A 66 11.60 10.11 2.44
N ASN A 67 11.94 10.66 1.28
CA ASN A 67 12.14 12.09 1.06
C ASN A 67 10.83 12.86 0.81
N GLN A 68 9.69 12.19 0.73
CA GLN A 68 8.41 12.85 0.52
C GLN A 68 7.87 13.47 1.82
N ASN A 69 7.22 14.64 1.69
CA ASN A 69 6.50 15.25 2.80
C ASN A 69 5.40 14.32 3.33
N GLY A 70 5.27 14.27 4.67
CA GLY A 70 4.29 13.43 5.35
C GLY A 70 4.65 11.94 5.41
N PHE A 71 5.85 11.52 4.98
CA PHE A 71 6.27 10.11 4.99
C PHE A 71 6.06 9.43 6.35
N LYS A 72 6.48 10.07 7.45
CA LYS A 72 6.36 9.51 8.81
C LYS A 72 4.91 9.23 9.20
N GLU A 73 3.98 10.10 8.82
CA GLU A 73 2.54 9.94 9.07
C GLU A 73 1.97 8.77 8.26
N LYS A 74 2.37 8.64 6.99
CA LYS A 74 1.95 7.53 6.11
C LYS A 74 2.42 6.18 6.64
N MET A 75 3.66 6.09 7.13
CA MET A 75 4.17 4.87 7.78
C MET A 75 3.41 4.57 9.08
N TYR A 76 3.11 5.61 9.87
CA TYR A 76 2.34 5.44 11.09
C TYR A 76 0.94 4.90 10.80
N LEU A 77 0.25 5.44 9.79
CA LEU A 77 -1.03 4.91 9.31
C LEU A 77 -0.90 3.46 8.81
N ALA A 78 0.22 3.12 8.18
CA ALA A 78 0.58 1.74 7.82
C ALA A 78 0.81 0.82 9.02
N GLY A 79 0.83 1.35 10.25
CA GLY A 79 1.08 0.59 11.48
C GLY A 79 2.56 0.43 11.79
N PHE A 80 3.42 1.29 11.26
CA PHE A 80 4.87 1.18 11.39
C PHE A 80 5.54 2.51 11.72
N ARG A 81 6.77 2.42 12.22
CA ARG A 81 7.64 3.58 12.43
C ARG A 81 9.04 3.26 11.94
N GLU A 82 9.58 4.11 11.09
CA GLU A 82 10.97 4.03 10.67
C GLU A 82 11.84 5.03 11.43
N LEU A 83 12.97 4.57 11.95
CA LEU A 83 13.95 5.37 12.68
C LEU A 83 15.32 5.27 11.99
N SER A 84 15.99 6.41 11.86
CA SER A 84 17.40 6.43 11.45
C SER A 84 18.29 6.36 12.69
N ILE A 85 19.04 5.25 12.82
CA ILE A 85 19.96 5.01 13.92
C ILE A 85 21.35 4.85 13.31
N ASN A 86 22.26 5.78 13.61
CA ASN A 86 23.62 5.80 13.06
C ASN A 86 23.65 5.76 11.51
N GLY A 87 22.70 6.41 10.86
CA GLY A 87 22.59 6.45 9.39
C GLY A 87 21.89 5.23 8.77
N ASN A 88 21.52 4.22 9.55
CA ASN A 88 20.76 3.06 9.10
C ASN A 88 19.28 3.20 9.44
N TYR A 89 18.42 2.85 8.49
CA TYR A 89 16.97 2.90 8.67
C TYR A 89 16.45 1.59 9.22
N HIS A 90 15.81 1.64 10.38
CA HIS A 90 15.19 0.50 11.04
C HIS A 90 13.68 0.71 11.12
N LEU A 91 12.92 -0.23 10.57
CA LEU A 91 11.47 -0.22 10.61
C LEU A 91 10.97 -1.06 11.77
N TYR A 92 10.02 -0.54 12.54
CA TYR A 92 9.40 -1.23 13.66
C TYR A 92 7.89 -1.25 13.49
N SER A 93 7.23 -2.29 14.00
CA SER A 93 5.78 -2.27 14.20
C SER A 93 5.42 -1.17 15.20
N ILE A 94 4.30 -0.48 15.00
CA ILE A 94 3.86 0.56 15.95
C ILE A 94 3.53 -0.03 17.34
N THR A 95 3.18 -1.32 17.39
CA THR A 95 2.99 -2.06 18.65
C THR A 95 4.27 -2.24 19.45
N ASP A 96 5.43 -2.12 18.80
CA ASP A 96 6.75 -2.22 19.42
C ASP A 96 7.34 -0.85 19.75
N ILE A 97 6.56 0.23 19.58
CA ILE A 97 6.95 1.59 19.91
C ILE A 97 6.30 2.00 21.23
N ASP A 98 7.10 2.50 22.16
CA ASP A 98 6.62 3.09 23.40
C ASP A 98 5.85 4.39 23.08
N SER A 99 4.58 4.45 23.49
CA SER A 99 3.68 5.56 23.14
C SER A 99 4.05 6.89 23.78
N LYS A 100 4.90 6.90 24.82
CA LYS A 100 5.32 8.12 25.52
C LYS A 100 6.61 8.69 24.91
N THR A 101 7.58 7.83 24.65
CA THR A 101 8.92 8.20 24.19
C THR A 101 9.08 8.14 22.68
N TRP A 102 8.16 7.46 21.98
CA TRP A 102 8.23 7.21 20.55
C TRP A 102 9.51 6.48 20.09
N ASN A 103 10.11 5.74 21.02
CA ASN A 103 11.26 4.87 20.78
C ASN A 103 10.83 3.39 20.83
N PRO A 104 11.60 2.48 20.23
CA PRO A 104 11.31 1.06 20.32
C PRO A 104 11.40 0.58 21.78
N ILE A 105 10.47 -0.29 22.19
CA ILE A 105 10.55 -0.96 23.50
C ILE A 105 11.79 -1.87 23.55
N LYS A 106 12.27 -2.22 24.75
CA LYS A 106 13.57 -2.90 24.96
C LYS A 106 13.78 -4.17 24.12
N TRP A 107 12.72 -4.91 23.83
CA TRP A 107 12.74 -6.17 23.07
C TRP A 107 12.17 -6.05 21.65
N ALA A 108 11.91 -4.82 21.18
CA ALA A 108 11.50 -4.57 19.82
C ALA A 108 12.57 -5.09 18.85
N LYS A 109 12.13 -5.83 17.83
CA LYS A 109 12.99 -6.23 16.71
C LYS A 109 12.61 -5.41 15.50
N TYR A 110 13.60 -4.83 14.83
CA TYR A 110 13.32 -4.18 13.57
C TYR A 110 12.99 -5.22 12.50
N ILE A 111 12.13 -4.84 11.57
CA ILE A 111 11.72 -5.64 10.42
C ILE A 111 12.85 -5.55 9.40
N ASP A 112 13.36 -6.69 8.96
CA ASP A 112 14.43 -6.75 7.96
C ASP A 112 13.96 -6.17 6.62
N SER A 113 14.71 -5.21 6.07
CA SER A 113 14.50 -4.63 4.73
C SER A 113 14.36 -5.64 3.59
N ARG A 114 14.91 -6.84 3.73
CA ARG A 114 14.85 -7.92 2.73
C ARG A 114 13.63 -8.83 2.92
N SER A 115 12.85 -8.61 3.96
CA SER A 115 11.67 -9.44 4.27
C SER A 115 10.43 -9.00 3.49
N PHE A 116 9.53 -9.95 3.28
CA PHE A 116 8.21 -9.67 2.70
C PHE A 116 7.37 -8.74 3.60
N GLN A 117 7.53 -8.83 4.92
CA GLN A 117 6.85 -7.95 5.86
C GLN A 117 7.24 -6.48 5.65
N TYR A 118 8.53 -6.20 5.44
CA TYR A 118 9.00 -4.85 5.15
C TYR A 118 8.42 -4.33 3.83
N TYR A 119 8.43 -5.16 2.77
CA TYR A 119 7.76 -4.82 1.51
C TYR A 119 6.29 -4.45 1.71
N LYS A 120 5.53 -5.25 2.48
CA LYS A 120 4.09 -5.00 2.74
C LYS A 120 3.84 -3.74 3.56
N ALA A 121 4.77 -3.37 4.44
CA ALA A 121 4.69 -2.10 5.16
C ALA A 121 4.78 -0.91 4.18
N TRP A 122 5.76 -0.94 3.28
CA TRP A 122 5.92 0.10 2.25
C TRP A 122 4.77 0.15 1.26
N GLU A 123 4.29 -1.02 0.80
CA GLU A 123 3.10 -1.11 -0.07
C GLU A 123 1.88 -0.46 0.61
N SER A 124 1.70 -0.66 1.92
CA SER A 124 0.61 -0.05 2.69
C SER A 124 0.78 1.46 2.84
N ALA A 125 2.00 1.95 3.07
CA ALA A 125 2.27 3.38 3.15
C ALA A 125 2.02 4.10 1.81
N ILE A 126 2.39 3.47 0.68
CA ILE A 126 2.08 3.99 -0.67
C ILE A 126 0.58 4.05 -0.90
N LEU A 127 -0.14 2.99 -0.52
CA LEU A 127 -1.58 2.91 -0.65
C LEU A 127 -2.24 4.07 0.11
N PHE A 128 -1.82 4.32 1.35
CA PHE A 128 -2.35 5.41 2.17
C PHE A 128 -2.02 6.79 1.64
N ASP A 129 -0.78 7.02 1.19
CA ASP A 129 -0.41 8.27 0.52
C ASP A 129 -1.34 8.57 -0.66
N SER A 130 -1.50 7.57 -1.53
CA SER A 130 -2.32 7.70 -2.73
C SER A 130 -3.79 7.91 -2.39
N ARG A 131 -4.31 7.25 -1.35
CA ARG A 131 -5.69 7.45 -0.92
C ARG A 131 -5.93 8.82 -0.31
N ILE A 132 -5.00 9.32 0.50
CA ILE A 132 -5.05 10.68 1.06
C ILE A 132 -5.05 11.70 -0.07
N PHE A 133 -4.18 11.52 -1.09
CA PHE A 133 -4.16 12.39 -2.26
C PHE A 133 -5.53 12.44 -2.99
N VAL A 134 -6.14 11.29 -3.23
CA VAL A 134 -7.47 11.20 -3.88
C VAL A 134 -8.53 11.90 -3.03
N LYS A 135 -8.56 11.64 -1.72
CA LYS A 135 -9.48 12.29 -0.78
C LYS A 135 -9.32 13.81 -0.78
N ASN A 136 -8.09 14.31 -0.73
CA ASN A 136 -7.81 15.75 -0.76
C ASN A 136 -8.24 16.37 -2.09
N SER A 137 -8.10 15.65 -3.20
CA SER A 137 -8.59 16.10 -4.52
C SER A 137 -10.11 16.23 -4.55
N GLN A 138 -10.82 15.28 -3.93
CA GLN A 138 -12.29 15.32 -3.79
C GLN A 138 -12.75 16.46 -2.88
N GLN A 139 -12.05 16.66 -1.76
CA GLN A 139 -12.33 17.75 -0.83
C GLN A 139 -12.16 19.10 -1.51
N ARG A 140 -11.07 19.30 -2.27
CA ARG A 140 -10.86 20.53 -3.04
C ARG A 140 -11.97 20.79 -4.05
N LEU A 141 -12.44 19.76 -4.76
CA LEU A 141 -13.61 19.91 -5.64
C LEU A 141 -14.86 20.34 -4.87
N SER A 142 -15.09 19.78 -3.68
CA SER A 142 -16.23 20.19 -2.84
C SER A 142 -16.10 21.63 -2.34
N ASP A 143 -14.90 22.05 -1.95
CA ASP A 143 -14.69 23.33 -1.26
C ASP A 143 -14.52 24.51 -2.23
N THR A 144 -13.84 24.28 -3.35
CA THR A 144 -13.47 25.34 -4.30
C THR A 144 -14.08 25.14 -5.69
N ASN A 145 -14.81 24.05 -5.92
CA ASN A 145 -15.27 23.64 -7.25
C ASN A 145 -14.13 23.41 -8.25
N GLU A 146 -12.89 23.24 -7.76
CA GLU A 146 -11.73 22.94 -8.57
C GLU A 146 -11.33 21.48 -8.41
N PHE A 147 -11.27 20.74 -9.51
CA PHE A 147 -10.71 19.39 -9.50
C PHE A 147 -9.25 19.44 -9.99
N PRO A 148 -8.27 19.08 -9.15
CA PRO A 148 -6.86 19.20 -9.52
C PRO A 148 -6.56 18.32 -10.72
N GLU A 149 -5.81 18.83 -11.69
CA GLU A 149 -5.36 18.04 -12.83
C GLU A 149 -4.49 16.86 -12.35
N ILE A 150 -4.79 15.66 -12.86
CA ILE A 150 -3.99 14.47 -12.64
C ILE A 150 -3.35 14.01 -13.94
N SER A 151 -2.07 13.64 -13.90
CA SER A 151 -1.45 12.96 -15.04
C SER A 151 -2.03 11.54 -15.18
N LEU A 152 -2.23 11.08 -16.41
CA LEU A 152 -2.69 9.72 -16.69
C LEU A 152 -1.76 8.66 -16.08
N LYS A 153 -0.45 8.92 -16.06
CA LYS A 153 0.54 8.03 -15.43
C LYS A 153 0.32 7.89 -13.93
N LEU A 154 0.03 8.99 -13.24
CA LEU A 154 -0.26 8.96 -11.81
C LEU A 154 -1.57 8.22 -11.52
N LEU A 155 -2.62 8.50 -12.29
CA LEU A 155 -3.91 7.82 -12.14
C LEU A 155 -3.80 6.31 -12.41
N ASP A 156 -3.10 5.91 -13.48
CA ASP A 156 -2.83 4.50 -13.80
C ASP A 156 -2.07 3.81 -12.67
N ASN A 157 -1.05 4.46 -12.11
CA ASN A 157 -0.34 3.94 -10.94
C ASN A 157 -1.31 3.76 -9.75
N GLN A 158 -2.12 4.76 -9.43
CA GLN A 158 -3.10 4.70 -8.33
C GLN A 158 -4.15 3.59 -8.52
N VAL A 159 -4.57 3.31 -9.76
CA VAL A 159 -5.45 2.18 -10.10
C VAL A 159 -4.73 0.85 -9.89
N LYS A 160 -3.49 0.71 -10.34
CA LYS A 160 -2.69 -0.52 -10.20
C LYS A 160 -2.42 -0.88 -8.74
N ILE A 161 -2.16 0.14 -7.92
CA ILE A 161 -2.06 -0.01 -6.46
C ILE A 161 -3.41 0.09 -5.76
N TRP A 162 -4.53 -0.01 -6.49
CA TRP A 162 -5.90 -0.09 -5.94
C TRP A 162 -6.21 0.98 -4.88
N ALA A 163 -5.59 2.15 -4.98
CA ALA A 163 -5.80 3.30 -4.11
C ALA A 163 -7.06 4.09 -4.50
N VAL A 164 -7.45 4.02 -5.78
CA VAL A 164 -8.71 4.58 -6.28
C VAL A 164 -9.80 3.51 -6.36
N LYS A 165 -11.02 3.93 -6.06
CA LYS A 165 -12.29 3.24 -6.22
C LYS A 165 -12.89 3.56 -7.58
N ILE A 166 -13.92 2.79 -7.95
CA ILE A 166 -14.71 3.03 -9.16
C ILE A 166 -15.32 4.45 -9.15
N GLU A 167 -15.79 4.91 -8.00
CA GLU A 167 -16.37 6.26 -7.89
C GLU A 167 -15.34 7.37 -8.16
N ASP A 168 -14.09 7.19 -7.73
CA ASP A 168 -13.07 8.21 -7.96
C ASP A 168 -12.75 8.35 -9.45
N ILE A 169 -12.59 7.23 -10.17
CA ILE A 169 -12.36 7.29 -11.64
C ILE A 169 -13.57 7.82 -12.40
N GLU A 170 -14.79 7.66 -11.89
CA GLU A 170 -15.97 8.33 -12.45
C GLU A 170 -15.91 9.85 -12.28
N LEU A 171 -15.38 10.36 -11.15
CA LEU A 171 -15.18 11.79 -10.97
C LEU A 171 -14.18 12.35 -11.97
N TYR A 172 -13.05 11.67 -12.20
CA TYR A 172 -12.08 12.05 -13.24
C TYR A 172 -12.70 12.08 -14.64
N HIS A 173 -13.57 11.12 -14.95
CA HIS A 173 -14.26 11.07 -16.23
C HIS A 173 -15.30 12.19 -16.37
N ARG A 174 -16.15 12.42 -15.37
CA ARG A 174 -17.18 13.47 -15.38
C ARG A 174 -16.59 14.88 -15.50
N ASN A 175 -15.42 15.10 -14.89
CA ASN A 175 -14.67 16.35 -14.99
C ASN A 175 -13.81 16.44 -16.26
N LYS A 176 -14.00 15.55 -17.25
CA LYS A 176 -13.30 15.54 -18.54
C LYS A 176 -11.77 15.45 -18.43
N GLN A 177 -11.23 14.94 -17.32
CA GLN A 177 -9.78 14.73 -17.18
C GLN A 177 -9.31 13.44 -17.88
N ILE A 178 -10.22 12.48 -18.08
CA ILE A 178 -9.95 11.25 -18.83
C ILE A 178 -11.02 10.98 -19.88
N SER A 179 -10.60 10.47 -21.03
CA SER A 179 -11.52 10.04 -22.10
C SER A 179 -12.27 8.77 -21.72
N GLU A 180 -13.37 8.50 -22.43
CA GLU A 180 -14.18 7.27 -22.25
C GLU A 180 -13.34 6.00 -22.42
N ASN A 181 -12.42 5.97 -23.39
CA ASN A 181 -11.55 4.83 -23.63
C ASN A 181 -10.61 4.58 -22.44
N VAL A 182 -10.03 5.65 -21.87
CA VAL A 182 -9.19 5.54 -20.67
C VAL A 182 -10.03 5.08 -19.48
N PHE A 183 -11.21 5.68 -19.27
CA PHE A 183 -12.13 5.28 -18.20
C PHE A 183 -12.46 3.79 -18.24
N ASN A 184 -12.84 3.25 -19.41
CA ASN A 184 -13.18 1.84 -19.57
C ASN A 184 -11.99 0.90 -19.33
N GLY A 185 -10.79 1.31 -19.73
CA GLY A 185 -9.55 0.59 -19.42
C GLY A 185 -9.28 0.52 -17.92
N LEU A 186 -9.33 1.65 -17.23
CA LEU A 186 -9.11 1.73 -15.77
C LEU A 186 -10.20 0.98 -15.00
N LEU A 187 -11.46 1.10 -15.42
CA LEU A 187 -12.59 0.40 -14.81
C LEU A 187 -12.40 -1.13 -14.88
N THR A 188 -11.89 -1.65 -16.00
CA THR A 188 -11.60 -3.09 -16.14
C THR A 188 -10.57 -3.55 -15.11
N ILE A 189 -9.50 -2.76 -14.91
CA ILE A 189 -8.49 -3.07 -13.89
C ILE A 189 -9.11 -3.04 -12.49
N LEU A 190 -9.91 -2.01 -12.16
CA LEU A 190 -10.57 -1.91 -10.86
C LEU A 190 -11.54 -3.05 -10.58
N LYS A 191 -12.31 -3.53 -11.58
CA LYS A 191 -13.17 -4.71 -11.40
C LYS A 191 -12.38 -5.94 -10.96
N SER A 192 -11.15 -6.11 -11.45
CA SER A 192 -10.28 -7.21 -11.01
C SER A 192 -9.73 -7.06 -9.58
N LYS A 193 -9.83 -5.87 -8.99
CA LYS A 193 -9.28 -5.54 -7.67
C LYS A 193 -10.34 -5.20 -6.62
N ILE A 194 -11.59 -4.97 -7.02
CA ILE A 194 -12.64 -4.48 -6.12
C ILE A 194 -12.91 -5.44 -4.96
N LEU A 195 -12.80 -6.75 -5.18
CA LEU A 195 -12.97 -7.73 -4.11
C LEU A 195 -11.92 -7.53 -3.01
N LEU A 196 -10.66 -7.29 -3.38
CA LEU A 196 -9.59 -6.96 -2.44
C LEU A 196 -9.92 -5.68 -1.67
N GLN A 197 -10.38 -4.63 -2.36
CA GLN A 197 -10.79 -3.37 -1.72
C GLN A 197 -11.95 -3.56 -0.73
N CYS A 198 -12.87 -4.48 -1.01
CA CYS A 198 -14.01 -4.78 -0.14
C CYS A 198 -13.59 -5.51 1.14
N SER A 199 -12.61 -6.40 1.07
CA SER A 199 -12.15 -7.17 2.24
C SER A 199 -11.06 -6.49 3.08
N ASP A 200 -10.36 -5.49 2.54
CA ASP A 200 -9.13 -4.98 3.16
C ASP A 200 -9.41 -4.02 4.34
N LEU A 201 -8.92 -4.42 5.53
CA LEU A 201 -9.05 -3.68 6.77
C LEU A 201 -8.27 -2.35 6.77
N ARG A 202 -7.23 -2.20 5.95
CA ARG A 202 -6.43 -0.98 5.87
C ARG A 202 -7.30 0.23 5.50
N PHE A 203 -8.26 0.04 4.60
CA PHE A 203 -9.17 1.13 4.23
C PHE A 203 -10.12 1.55 5.36
N VAL A 204 -10.43 0.66 6.30
CA VAL A 204 -11.25 0.97 7.47
C VAL A 204 -10.51 1.94 8.39
N TYR A 205 -9.20 1.75 8.60
CA TYR A 205 -8.39 2.60 9.48
C TYR A 205 -8.35 4.06 9.05
N ILE A 206 -8.52 4.33 7.76
CA ILE A 206 -8.56 5.70 7.21
C ILE A 206 -9.97 6.15 6.81
N ASN A 207 -11.02 5.39 7.18
CA ASN A 207 -12.41 5.65 6.81
C ASN A 207 -12.63 5.82 5.30
N GLN A 208 -12.03 4.95 4.50
CA GLN A 208 -12.11 4.94 3.04
C GLN A 208 -12.48 3.55 2.49
N GLN A 209 -13.02 2.66 3.32
CA GLN A 209 -13.50 1.35 2.90
C GLN A 209 -14.66 1.46 1.91
N ILE A 210 -14.85 0.41 1.09
CA ILE A 210 -16.06 0.28 0.27
C ILE A 210 -17.21 -0.19 1.17
N THR A 211 -18.31 0.55 1.15
CA THR A 211 -19.54 0.29 1.89
C THR A 211 -20.56 -0.44 1.01
N LYS A 212 -21.57 -1.05 1.65
CA LYS A 212 -22.72 -1.62 0.93
C LYS A 212 -23.38 -0.58 0.01
N LYS A 213 -23.52 0.66 0.46
CA LYS A 213 -24.13 1.75 -0.33
C LYS A 213 -23.34 2.01 -1.62
N GLU A 214 -22.01 2.02 -1.56
CA GLU A 214 -21.16 2.16 -2.75
C GLU A 214 -21.29 0.94 -3.68
N LEU A 215 -21.37 -0.29 -3.14
CA LEU A 215 -21.59 -1.49 -3.94
C LEU A 215 -22.94 -1.47 -4.67
N ASP A 216 -24.02 -1.07 -3.97
CA ASP A 216 -25.36 -0.92 -4.54
C ASP A 216 -25.33 0.08 -5.70
N TRP A 217 -24.58 1.18 -5.53
CA TRP A 217 -24.37 2.19 -6.57
C TRP A 217 -23.58 1.64 -7.76
N TYR A 218 -22.51 0.85 -7.54
CA TYR A 218 -21.71 0.23 -8.60
C TYR A 218 -22.55 -0.76 -9.42
N PHE A 219 -23.38 -1.55 -8.74
CA PHE A 219 -24.25 -2.53 -9.37
C PHE A 219 -25.36 -1.86 -10.19
N ALA A 220 -26.06 -0.86 -9.62
CA ALA A 220 -27.12 -0.13 -10.31
C ALA A 220 -26.63 0.56 -11.61
N ARG A 221 -25.37 1.02 -11.62
CA ARG A 221 -24.72 1.62 -12.80
C ARG A 221 -24.04 0.62 -13.73
N LYS A 222 -24.26 -0.69 -13.52
CA LYS A 222 -23.65 -1.77 -14.32
C LYS A 222 -22.11 -1.70 -14.34
N ARG A 223 -21.49 -1.15 -13.30
CA ARG A 223 -20.02 -1.10 -13.17
C ARG A 223 -19.47 -2.44 -12.75
N ILE A 224 -20.20 -3.18 -11.93
CA ILE A 224 -19.91 -4.57 -11.58
C ILE A 224 -21.10 -5.45 -11.96
N ASN A 225 -20.84 -6.74 -12.21
CA ASN A 225 -21.90 -7.72 -12.47
C ASN A 225 -22.42 -8.29 -11.14
N LYS A 226 -23.47 -9.13 -11.22
CA LYS A 226 -24.12 -9.70 -10.03
C LYS A 226 -23.18 -10.59 -9.20
N ASP A 227 -22.43 -11.49 -9.85
CA ASP A 227 -21.49 -12.38 -9.16
C ASP A 227 -20.43 -11.60 -8.35
N LEU A 228 -19.84 -10.57 -8.95
CA LEU A 228 -18.85 -9.73 -8.27
C LEU A 228 -19.49 -8.90 -7.14
N TYR A 229 -20.71 -8.39 -7.34
CA TYR A 229 -21.47 -7.69 -6.32
C TYR A 229 -21.73 -8.60 -5.09
N ASP A 230 -22.23 -9.81 -5.30
CA ASP A 230 -22.56 -10.76 -4.23
C ASP A 230 -21.31 -11.10 -3.40
N LYS A 231 -20.17 -11.40 -4.05
CA LYS A 231 -18.87 -11.64 -3.39
C LYS A 231 -18.35 -10.43 -2.61
N CYS A 232 -18.52 -9.24 -3.15
CA CYS A 232 -18.14 -8.00 -2.48
C CYS A 232 -19.01 -7.73 -1.24
N ILE A 233 -20.32 -7.99 -1.31
CA ILE A 233 -21.23 -7.85 -0.17
C ILE A 233 -20.83 -8.79 0.96
N GLU A 234 -20.57 -10.06 0.66
CA GLU A 234 -20.08 -11.03 1.63
C GLU A 234 -18.77 -10.56 2.28
N SER A 235 -17.82 -10.07 1.47
CA SER A 235 -16.53 -9.57 1.96
C SER A 235 -16.69 -8.35 2.87
N VAL A 236 -17.58 -7.41 2.52
CA VAL A 236 -17.90 -6.24 3.35
C VAL A 236 -18.50 -6.69 4.68
N PHE A 237 -19.44 -7.64 4.67
CA PHE A 237 -20.06 -8.17 5.88
C PHE A 237 -19.04 -8.84 6.81
N ILE A 238 -18.16 -9.70 6.27
CA ILE A 238 -17.10 -10.37 7.04
C ILE A 238 -16.14 -9.34 7.64
N ARG A 239 -15.67 -8.39 6.82
CA ARG A 239 -14.78 -7.31 7.26
C ARG A 239 -15.39 -6.50 8.40
N ASP A 240 -16.64 -6.07 8.24
CA ASP A 240 -17.31 -5.23 9.23
C ASP A 240 -17.55 -6.00 10.54
N ARG A 241 -17.82 -7.33 10.48
CA ARG A 241 -17.87 -8.19 11.67
C ARG A 241 -16.53 -8.26 12.40
N ILE A 242 -15.42 -8.44 11.67
CA ILE A 242 -14.07 -8.45 12.24
C ILE A 242 -13.77 -7.13 12.95
N VAL A 243 -14.11 -6.00 12.31
CA VAL A 243 -13.91 -4.66 12.88
C VAL A 243 -14.71 -4.49 14.16
N GLU A 244 -15.95 -4.97 14.20
CA GLU A 244 -16.81 -4.90 15.38
C GLU A 244 -16.27 -5.76 16.53
N GLU A 245 -15.80 -6.98 16.25
CA GLU A 245 -15.14 -7.84 17.24
C GLU A 245 -13.88 -7.18 17.82
N MET A 246 -13.04 -6.58 16.97
CA MET A 246 -11.85 -5.83 17.41
C MET A 246 -12.22 -4.64 18.32
N ARG A 247 -13.31 -3.93 18.01
CA ARG A 247 -13.79 -2.81 18.85
C ARG A 247 -14.27 -3.29 20.22
N LYS A 248 -15.01 -4.41 20.28
CA LYS A 248 -15.45 -5.01 21.54
C LYS A 248 -14.27 -5.39 22.42
N ILE A 249 -13.25 -6.05 21.85
CA ILE A 249 -12.03 -6.42 22.58
C ILE A 249 -11.31 -5.18 23.14
N ASN A 250 -11.18 -4.13 22.33
CA ASN A 250 -10.56 -2.88 22.77
C ASN A 250 -11.34 -2.23 23.92
N ASN A 251 -12.67 -2.18 23.84
CA ASN A 251 -13.51 -1.61 24.91
C ASN A 251 -13.37 -2.38 26.23
N VAL A 252 -13.42 -3.73 26.18
CA VAL A 252 -13.22 -4.58 27.36
C VAL A 252 -11.82 -4.38 27.96
N THR A 253 -10.80 -4.27 27.12
CA THR A 253 -9.42 -4.03 27.56
C THR A 253 -9.28 -2.67 28.25
N GLN A 254 -9.87 -1.61 27.69
CA GLN A 254 -9.84 -0.28 28.31
C GLN A 254 -10.59 -0.24 29.64
N GLU A 255 -11.73 -0.92 29.76
CA GLU A 255 -12.50 -1.02 30.99
C GLU A 255 -11.73 -1.76 32.09
N TYR A 256 -11.09 -2.89 31.73
CA TYR A 256 -10.22 -3.63 32.64
C TYR A 256 -9.04 -2.78 33.13
N LEU A 257 -8.37 -2.05 32.23
CA LEU A 257 -7.26 -1.16 32.58
C LEU A 257 -7.71 0.01 33.48
N LYS A 258 -8.95 0.48 33.33
CA LYS A 258 -9.53 1.52 34.20
C LYS A 258 -9.79 0.98 35.61
N ASN A 259 -10.28 -0.25 35.73
CA ASN A 259 -10.58 -0.88 37.02
C ASN A 259 -9.34 -1.25 37.84
N ILE A 260 -8.17 -1.43 37.20
CA ILE A 260 -6.89 -1.66 37.92
C ILE A 260 -6.26 -0.34 38.42
N ARG A 261 -6.62 0.80 37.82
CA ARG A 261 -6.04 2.11 38.15
C ARG A 261 -6.80 2.86 39.25
N ASN A 262 -7.97 2.37 39.65
CA ASN A 262 -8.77 2.88 40.76
C ASN A 262 -8.61 1.96 41.97
#